data_AF-A0A2H0JV30-F1
#
_entry.id   AF-A0A2H0JV30-F1
#
_cell.length_a   1.000
_cell.length_b   1.000
_cell.length_c   1.000
_cell.angle_alpha   90.00
_cell.angle_beta   90.00
_cell.angle_gamma   90.00
#
_symmetry.space_group_name_H-M   'P 1'
#
loop_
_entity.id
_entity.type
_entity.pdbx_description
1 polymer ?
#
loop_
_entity_poly.entity_id
_entity_poly.type
_entity_poly.pdbx_seq_one_letter_code
_entity_poly.pdbx_strand_id
1 'polypeptide(L)'
;MSHTSTADRADRHRQLFALSLLGVGLIQLIKAAEQVAVTELAVLLDYSVIGLAVLVVGLLLPAVVAKFRLPADQKIVYFSEDGYAAQLLRRAFRVSWAATFISLLVLEFVARDNAFDLEPSFYIQIGLFIMLAAMSGTFLVLNWSAGRDALGDDA
;
A
#
# COMPACT_ATOMS: atom_id res chain seq x y z
N MET A 1 -10.62 29.07 18.66
CA MET A 1 -11.07 27.67 18.55
C MET A 1 -10.49 27.13 17.26
N SER A 2 -9.59 26.17 17.35
CA SER A 2 -8.72 25.72 16.26
C SER A 2 -9.53 25.15 15.09
N HIS A 3 -9.39 25.76 13.91
CA HIS A 3 -9.78 25.20 12.62
C HIS A 3 -8.83 24.03 12.24
N THR A 4 -8.71 23.02 13.11
CA THR A 4 -8.30 21.65 12.74
C THR A 4 -9.47 21.04 11.95
N SER A 5 -9.81 21.70 10.85
CA SER A 5 -11.10 21.65 10.16
C SER A 5 -10.98 20.67 9.01
N THR A 6 -11.53 19.47 9.18
CA THR A 6 -11.86 18.44 8.16
C THR A 6 -10.74 17.95 7.22
N ALA A 7 -9.87 18.82 6.70
CA ALA A 7 -8.66 18.53 5.94
C ALA A 7 -7.67 17.64 6.72
N ASP A 8 -7.32 18.00 7.96
CA ASP A 8 -6.41 17.19 8.80
C ASP A 8 -6.95 15.77 9.10
N ARG A 9 -8.28 15.65 9.24
CA ARG A 9 -8.93 14.34 9.42
C ARG A 9 -8.92 13.52 8.13
N ALA A 10 -9.04 14.15 6.96
CA ALA A 10 -8.94 13.45 5.69
C ALA A 10 -7.52 12.91 5.45
N ASP A 11 -6.50 13.65 5.87
CA ASP A 11 -5.09 13.28 5.72
C ASP A 11 -4.67 12.08 6.58
N ARG A 12 -5.15 12.01 7.82
CA ARG A 12 -4.83 10.87 8.69
C ARG A 12 -5.39 9.54 8.19
N HIS A 13 -6.60 9.54 7.63
CA HIS A 13 -7.20 8.32 7.05
C HIS A 13 -6.46 7.86 5.79
N ARG A 14 -5.99 8.81 4.97
CA ARG A 14 -5.20 8.53 3.77
C ARG A 14 -3.87 7.88 4.12
N GLN A 15 -3.18 8.38 5.13
CA GLN A 15 -1.95 7.78 5.64
C GLN A 15 -2.18 6.37 6.19
N LEU A 16 -3.23 6.16 6.99
CA LEU A 16 -3.58 4.83 7.52
C LEU A 16 -3.88 3.83 6.40
N PHE A 17 -4.57 4.26 5.34
CA PHE A 17 -4.83 3.42 4.18
C PHE A 17 -3.55 3.04 3.44
N ALA A 18 -2.65 4.00 3.18
CA ALA A 18 -1.36 3.73 2.56
C ALA A 18 -0.48 2.79 3.41
N LEU A 19 -0.44 2.99 4.73
CA LEU A 19 0.27 2.11 5.65
C LEU A 19 -0.34 0.70 5.68
N SER A 20 -1.67 0.59 5.60
CA SER A 20 -2.35 -0.71 5.52
C SER A 20 -1.99 -1.43 4.21
N LEU A 21 -1.98 -0.72 3.07
CA LEU A 21 -1.53 -1.28 1.79
C LEU A 21 -0.07 -1.76 1.85
N LEU A 22 0.81 -0.99 2.49
CA LEU A 22 2.21 -1.40 2.70
C LEU A 22 2.28 -2.66 3.56
N GLY A 23 1.50 -2.73 4.64
CA GLY A 23 1.43 -3.90 5.49
C GLY A 23 0.95 -5.15 4.73
N VAL A 24 -0.05 -5.04 3.86
CA VAL A 24 -0.45 -6.15 2.97
C VAL A 24 0.70 -6.54 2.03
N GLY A 25 1.42 -5.57 1.47
CA GLY A 25 2.61 -5.85 0.66
C GLY A 25 3.67 -6.61 1.44
N LEU A 26 3.97 -6.18 2.66
CA LEU A 26 4.94 -6.84 3.54
C LEU A 26 4.53 -8.28 3.88
N ILE A 27 3.24 -8.57 4.03
CA ILE A 27 2.76 -9.96 4.17
C ILE A 27 3.15 -10.80 2.95
N GLN A 28 3.01 -10.27 1.73
CA GLN A 28 3.42 -11.00 0.52
C GLN A 28 4.94 -11.21 0.48
N LEU A 29 5.72 -10.22 0.91
CA LEU A 29 7.18 -10.36 1.00
C LEU A 29 7.58 -11.45 2.01
N ILE A 30 6.91 -11.51 3.17
CA ILE A 30 7.17 -12.53 4.20
C ILE A 30 6.83 -13.92 3.65
N LYS A 31 5.70 -14.07 2.96
CA LYS A 31 5.33 -15.33 2.30
C LYS A 31 6.34 -15.75 1.24
N ALA A 32 6.90 -14.80 0.49
CA ALA A 32 7.93 -15.12 -0.51
C ALA A 32 9.22 -15.58 0.17
N ALA A 33 9.59 -14.93 1.29
CA ALA A 33 10.72 -15.34 2.11
C ALA A 33 10.54 -16.74 2.72
N GLU A 34 9.32 -17.10 3.11
CA GLU A 34 8.99 -18.42 3.68
C GLU A 34 9.33 -19.56 2.70
N GLN A 35 9.13 -19.35 1.40
CA GLN A 35 9.39 -20.35 0.36
C GLN A 35 10.88 -20.69 0.17
N VAL A 36 11.76 -19.78 0.59
CA VAL A 36 13.22 -19.95 0.49
C VAL A 36 13.87 -20.12 1.87
N ALA A 37 13.08 -20.13 2.94
CA ALA A 37 13.54 -20.21 4.31
C ALA A 37 13.73 -21.67 4.78
N VAL A 38 14.62 -21.86 5.76
CA VAL A 38 14.77 -23.15 6.48
C VAL A 38 13.60 -23.32 7.45
N THR A 39 13.20 -24.58 7.73
CA THR A 39 11.98 -24.95 8.49
C THR A 39 11.76 -24.19 9.79
N GLU A 40 12.82 -23.93 10.57
CA GLU A 40 12.70 -23.20 11.85
C GLU A 40 12.34 -21.72 11.64
N LEU A 41 12.87 -21.11 10.58
CA LEU A 41 12.59 -19.72 10.23
C LEU A 41 11.17 -19.58 9.64
N ALA A 42 10.68 -20.59 8.92
CA ALA A 42 9.33 -20.59 8.35
C ALA A 42 8.24 -20.45 9.43
N VAL A 43 8.38 -21.14 10.56
CA VAL A 43 7.44 -21.03 11.69
C VAL A 43 7.41 -19.62 12.27
N LEU A 44 8.57 -18.96 12.39
CA LEU A 44 8.65 -17.57 12.86
C LEU A 44 8.01 -16.60 11.86
N LEU A 45 8.20 -16.84 10.55
CA LEU A 45 7.61 -16.03 9.49
C LEU A 45 6.08 -16.16 9.49
N ASP A 46 5.53 -17.35 9.73
CA ASP A 46 4.08 -17.56 9.79
C ASP A 46 3.43 -16.77 10.95
N TYR A 47 4.01 -16.81 12.16
CA TYR A 47 3.54 -15.96 13.26
C TYR A 47 3.66 -14.46 12.94
N SER A 48 4.71 -14.08 12.20
CA SER A 48 4.90 -12.69 11.76
C SER A 48 3.81 -12.26 10.79
N VAL A 49 3.38 -13.14 9.89
CA VAL A 49 2.23 -12.90 8.99
C VAL A 49 0.96 -12.67 9.79
N ILE A 50 0.67 -13.50 10.79
CA ILE A 50 -0.53 -13.37 11.64
C ILE A 50 -0.50 -12.03 12.38
N GLY A 51 0.61 -11.72 13.05
CA GLY A 51 0.76 -10.46 13.79
C GLY A 51 0.59 -9.23 12.89
N LEU A 52 1.21 -9.26 11.70
CA LEU A 52 1.09 -8.18 10.73
C LEU A 52 -0.32 -8.07 10.15
N ALA A 53 -1.01 -9.20 9.90
CA ALA A 53 -2.39 -9.20 9.43
C ALA A 53 -3.34 -8.57 10.45
N VAL A 54 -3.18 -8.90 11.75
CA VAL A 54 -3.94 -8.27 12.83
C VAL A 54 -3.70 -6.76 12.87
N LEU A 55 -2.43 -6.34 12.73
CA LEU A 55 -2.07 -4.92 12.69
C LEU A 55 -2.70 -4.21 11.47
N VAL A 56 -2.63 -4.81 10.27
CA VAL A 56 -3.25 -4.26 9.05
C VAL A 56 -4.76 -4.11 9.23
N VAL A 57 -5.45 -5.13 9.75
CA VAL A 57 -6.88 -5.06 10.03
C VAL A 57 -7.17 -3.95 11.05
N GLY A 58 -6.37 -3.87 12.12
CA GLY A 58 -6.49 -2.82 13.14
C GLY A 58 -6.31 -1.39 12.61
N LEU A 59 -5.47 -1.20 11.58
CA LEU A 59 -5.28 0.10 10.92
C LEU A 59 -6.38 0.42 9.90
N LEU A 60 -6.86 -0.59 9.18
CA LEU A 60 -7.81 -0.43 8.09
C LEU A 60 -9.26 -0.28 8.59
N LEU A 61 -9.63 -1.02 9.65
CA LEU A 61 -10.99 -1.03 10.20
C LEU A 61 -11.46 0.37 10.62
N PRO A 62 -10.69 1.19 11.37
CA PRO A 62 -11.11 2.54 11.73
C PRO A 62 -11.31 3.44 10.50
N ALA A 63 -10.43 3.32 9.49
CA ALA A 63 -10.52 4.11 8.26
C ALA A 63 -11.78 3.78 7.46
N VAL A 64 -12.11 2.50 7.36
CA VAL A 64 -13.32 2.02 6.69
C VAL A 64 -14.58 2.44 7.46
N VAL A 65 -14.62 2.24 8.79
CA VAL A 65 -15.76 2.63 9.63
C VAL A 65 -16.01 4.15 9.57
N ALA A 66 -14.95 4.96 9.59
CA ALA A 66 -15.07 6.40 9.45
C ALA A 66 -15.71 6.79 8.10
N LYS A 67 -15.37 6.08 7.02
CA LYS A 67 -15.97 6.29 5.70
C LYS A 67 -17.45 5.89 5.64
N PHE A 68 -17.85 4.83 6.33
CA PHE A 68 -19.26 4.45 6.42
C PHE A 68 -20.11 5.47 7.18
N ARG A 69 -19.52 6.27 8.06
CA ARG A 69 -20.21 7.32 8.83
C ARG A 69 -20.38 8.65 8.08
N LEU A 70 -19.83 8.80 6.87
CA LEU A 70 -20.02 10.02 6.08
C LEU A 70 -21.48 10.18 5.60
N PRO A 71 -22.02 11.41 5.58
CA PRO A 71 -23.33 11.69 5.01
C PRO A 71 -23.33 11.44 3.49
N ALA A 72 -24.53 11.16 2.94
CA ALA A 72 -24.69 10.61 1.59
C ALA A 72 -24.19 11.54 0.47
N ASP A 73 -24.35 12.85 0.66
CA ASP A 73 -23.85 13.92 -0.20
C ASP A 73 -22.31 13.89 -0.32
N GLN A 74 -21.61 13.71 0.79
CA GLN A 74 -20.14 13.64 0.81
C GLN A 74 -19.60 12.32 0.25
N LYS A 75 -20.36 11.22 0.39
CA LYS A 75 -19.99 9.92 -0.22
C LYS A 75 -20.02 9.99 -1.74
N ILE A 76 -21.02 10.62 -2.33
CA ILE A 76 -21.16 10.73 -3.79
C ILE A 76 -19.97 11.50 -4.39
N VAL A 77 -19.56 12.61 -3.77
CA VAL A 77 -18.41 13.40 -4.23
C VAL A 77 -17.08 12.67 -4.00
N TYR A 78 -16.95 11.91 -2.91
CA TYR A 78 -15.72 11.18 -2.61
C TYR A 78 -15.50 9.95 -3.50
N PHE A 79 -16.57 9.26 -3.88
CA PHE A 79 -16.54 8.06 -4.73
C PHE A 79 -16.83 8.34 -6.21
N SER A 80 -16.97 9.61 -6.61
CA SER A 80 -17.11 9.95 -8.02
C SER A 80 -15.86 9.52 -8.81
N GLU A 81 -16.04 9.19 -10.10
CA GLU A 81 -14.93 8.76 -10.96
C GLU A 81 -13.84 9.83 -11.13
N ASP A 82 -14.22 11.09 -10.94
CA ASP A 82 -13.32 12.26 -10.93
C ASP A 82 -12.86 12.66 -9.52
N GLY A 83 -13.26 11.90 -8.50
CA GLY A 83 -12.86 12.16 -7.12
C GLY A 83 -11.35 12.09 -6.96
N TYR A 84 -10.79 12.98 -6.12
CA TYR A 84 -9.36 13.06 -5.84
C TYR A 84 -8.73 11.68 -5.50
N ALA A 85 -9.45 10.84 -4.75
CA ALA A 85 -9.00 9.49 -4.42
C ALA A 85 -8.92 8.56 -5.64
N ALA A 86 -9.89 8.64 -6.57
CA ALA A 86 -9.90 7.84 -7.79
C ALA A 86 -8.76 8.25 -8.74
N GLN A 87 -8.51 9.56 -8.88
CA GLN A 87 -7.38 10.07 -9.68
C GLN A 87 -6.03 9.65 -9.09
N LEU A 88 -5.86 9.74 -7.77
CA LEU A 88 -4.66 9.27 -7.08
C LEU A 88 -4.44 7.78 -7.27
N LEU A 89 -5.51 6.98 -7.16
CA LEU A 89 -5.46 5.53 -7.33
C LEU A 89 -5.02 5.17 -8.76
N ARG A 90 -5.60 5.81 -9.79
CA ARG A 90 -5.23 5.59 -11.19
C ARG A 90 -3.76 5.93 -11.45
N ARG A 91 -3.26 7.03 -10.87
CA ARG A 91 -1.85 7.43 -11.02
C ARG A 91 -0.92 6.45 -10.30
N ALA A 92 -1.25 6.08 -9.07
CA ALA A 92 -0.49 5.09 -8.30
C ALA A 92 -0.48 3.73 -8.98
N PHE A 93 -1.60 3.29 -9.56
CA PHE A 93 -1.72 2.03 -10.28
C PHE A 93 -0.83 1.97 -11.53
N ARG A 94 -0.74 3.07 -12.28
CA ARG A 94 0.13 3.15 -13.46
C ARG A 94 1.60 3.03 -13.09
N VAL A 95 2.02 3.76 -12.05
CA VAL A 95 3.41 3.72 -11.56
C VAL A 95 3.72 2.35 -10.97
N SER A 96 2.81 1.78 -10.19
CA SER A 96 3.01 0.46 -9.57
C SER A 96 3.13 -0.65 -10.61
N TRP A 97 2.34 -0.59 -11.69
CA TRP A 97 2.45 -1.58 -12.78
C TRP A 97 3.80 -1.54 -13.48
N ALA A 98 4.28 -0.34 -13.82
CA ALA A 98 5.59 -0.18 -14.45
C ALA A 98 6.72 -0.68 -13.52
N ALA A 99 6.68 -0.30 -12.24
CA ALA A 99 7.63 -0.76 -11.25
C ALA A 99 7.62 -2.29 -11.10
N THR A 100 6.42 -2.88 -10.98
CA THR A 100 6.24 -4.33 -10.85
C THR A 100 6.82 -5.07 -12.05
N PHE A 101 6.52 -4.61 -13.27
CA PHE A 101 7.01 -5.25 -14.49
C PHE A 101 8.54 -5.19 -14.58
N ILE A 102 9.13 -4.02 -14.33
CA ILE A 102 10.60 -3.85 -14.34
C ILE A 102 11.24 -4.75 -13.28
N SER A 103 10.70 -4.79 -12.07
CA SER A 103 11.27 -5.61 -11.01
C SER A 103 11.14 -7.11 -11.28
N LEU A 104 10.03 -7.56 -11.86
CA LEU A 104 9.88 -8.96 -12.27
C LEU A 104 10.86 -9.33 -13.39
N LEU A 105 11.11 -8.43 -14.34
CA LEU A 105 12.14 -8.64 -15.37
C LEU A 105 13.55 -8.76 -14.78
N VAL A 106 13.89 -7.88 -13.83
CA VAL A 106 15.18 -7.95 -13.12
C VAL A 106 15.28 -9.25 -12.33
N LEU A 107 14.21 -9.62 -11.62
CA LEU A 107 14.17 -10.86 -10.84
C LEU A 107 14.34 -12.10 -11.73
N GLU A 108 13.63 -12.16 -12.84
CA GLU A 108 13.73 -13.26 -13.82
C GLU A 108 15.16 -13.37 -14.38
N PHE A 109 15.78 -12.23 -14.70
CA PHE A 109 17.16 -12.20 -15.18
C PHE A 109 18.14 -12.74 -14.13
N VAL A 110 17.99 -12.32 -12.87
CA VAL A 110 18.83 -12.79 -11.75
C VAL A 110 18.58 -14.27 -11.45
N ALA A 111 17.33 -14.73 -11.45
CA ALA A 111 16.98 -16.12 -11.19
C ALA A 111 17.57 -17.05 -12.25
N ARG A 112 17.51 -16.64 -13.53
CA ARG A 112 18.08 -17.39 -14.65
C ARG A 112 19.60 -17.47 -14.58
N ASP A 113 20.28 -16.37 -14.24
CA ASP A 113 21.75 -16.32 -14.16
C ASP A 113 22.30 -17.16 -12.99
N ASN A 114 21.55 -17.26 -11.90
CA ASN A 114 21.94 -18.03 -10.70
C ASN A 114 21.33 -19.43 -10.63
N ALA A 115 20.61 -19.87 -11.66
CA ALA A 115 19.92 -21.17 -11.73
C ALA A 115 19.02 -21.47 -10.51
N PHE A 116 18.35 -20.45 -9.97
CA PHE A 116 17.36 -20.66 -8.92
C PHE A 116 16.08 -21.24 -9.51
N ASP A 117 15.68 -22.42 -9.04
CA ASP A 117 14.39 -23.04 -9.39
C ASP A 117 13.30 -22.51 -8.43
N LEU A 118 12.84 -21.28 -8.69
CA LEU A 118 11.83 -20.62 -7.87
C LEU A 118 10.44 -21.01 -8.33
N GLU A 119 9.57 -21.36 -7.39
CA GLU A 119 8.19 -21.68 -7.68
C GLU A 119 7.45 -20.43 -8.23
N PRO A 120 6.52 -20.56 -9.21
CA PRO A 120 5.75 -19.43 -9.73
C PRO A 120 5.04 -18.58 -8.66
N SER A 121 4.68 -19.21 -7.54
CA SER A 121 4.08 -18.56 -6.37
C SER A 121 4.98 -17.45 -5.79
N PHE A 122 6.30 -17.62 -5.82
CA PHE A 122 7.29 -16.64 -5.37
C PHE A 122 7.21 -15.34 -6.17
N TYR A 123 7.20 -15.45 -7.50
CA TYR A 123 7.14 -14.31 -8.42
C TYR A 123 5.85 -13.53 -8.24
N ILE A 124 4.73 -14.21 -8.04
CA ILE A 124 3.43 -13.57 -7.77
C ILE A 124 3.50 -12.76 -6.48
N GLN A 125 4.04 -13.34 -5.41
CA GLN A 125 4.14 -12.68 -4.11
C GLN A 125 5.07 -11.46 -4.13
N ILE A 126 6.24 -11.58 -4.77
CA ILE A 126 7.14 -10.44 -4.98
C ILE A 126 6.49 -9.36 -5.85
N GLY A 127 5.84 -9.75 -6.95
CA GLY A 127 5.13 -8.82 -7.82
C GLY A 127 4.04 -8.04 -7.06
N LEU A 128 3.24 -8.74 -6.24
CA LEU A 128 2.22 -8.13 -5.39
C LEU A 128 2.84 -7.21 -4.33
N PHE A 129 3.94 -7.61 -3.69
CA PHE A 129 4.66 -6.77 -2.75
C PHE A 129 5.09 -5.45 -3.42
N ILE A 130 5.77 -5.54 -4.57
CA ILE A 130 6.29 -4.37 -5.27
C ILE A 130 5.16 -3.46 -5.75
N MET A 131 4.08 -4.04 -6.26
CA MET A 131 2.90 -3.30 -6.67
C MET A 131 2.31 -2.52 -5.49
N LEU A 132 2.08 -3.17 -4.37
CA LEU A 132 1.49 -2.57 -3.17
C LEU A 132 2.42 -1.56 -2.51
N ALA A 133 3.73 -1.84 -2.47
CA ALA A 133 4.73 -0.93 -1.94
C ALA A 133 4.88 0.33 -2.79
N ALA A 134 4.94 0.19 -4.12
CA ALA A 134 5.00 1.33 -5.05
C ALA A 134 3.71 2.17 -5.00
N MET A 135 2.55 1.50 -4.92
CA MET A 135 1.27 2.17 -4.76
C MET A 135 1.19 2.94 -3.43
N SER A 136 1.58 2.30 -2.32
CA SER A 136 1.64 2.94 -1.00
C SER A 136 2.61 4.12 -0.97
N GLY A 137 3.83 3.94 -1.49
CA GLY A 137 4.84 5.00 -1.58
C GLY A 137 4.36 6.18 -2.41
N THR A 138 3.73 5.93 -3.56
CA THR A 138 3.15 7.00 -4.40
C THR A 138 2.05 7.75 -3.64
N PHE A 139 1.20 7.04 -2.91
CA PHE A 139 0.13 7.65 -2.13
C PHE A 139 0.68 8.54 -1.00
N LEU A 140 1.72 8.09 -0.29
CA LEU A 140 2.39 8.87 0.76
C LEU A 140 3.09 10.11 0.21
N VAL A 141 3.81 9.97 -0.91
CA VAL A 141 4.51 11.09 -1.55
C VAL A 141 3.54 12.16 -2.05
N LEU A 142 2.45 11.74 -2.71
CA LEU A 142 1.42 12.66 -3.21
C LEU A 142 0.66 13.35 -2.07
N ASN A 143 0.40 12.65 -0.97
CA ASN A 143 -0.21 13.27 0.20
C ASN A 143 0.72 14.28 0.87
N TRP A 144 2.03 13.98 0.95
CA TRP A 144 3.02 14.90 1.50
C TRP A 144 3.22 16.15 0.63
N SER A 145 3.25 16.01 -0.70
CA SER A 145 3.37 17.16 -1.60
C SER A 145 2.14 18.07 -1.52
N ALA A 146 0.94 17.49 -1.48
CA ALA A 146 -0.31 18.27 -1.37
C ALA A 146 -0.37 19.10 -0.07
N GLY A 147 0.16 18.59 1.04
CA GLY A 147 0.24 19.33 2.30
C GLY A 147 1.28 20.46 2.28
N ARG A 148 2.36 20.34 1.48
CA ARG A 148 3.36 21.40 1.32
C ARG A 148 2.84 22.56 0.49
N ASP A 149 2.19 22.26 -0.63
CA ASP A 149 1.68 23.30 -1.53
C ASP A 149 0.62 24.18 -0.84
N ALA A 150 -0.20 23.58 0.03
CA ALA A 150 -1.16 24.31 0.87
C ALA A 150 -0.52 25.25 1.91
N LEU A 151 0.73 25.00 2.33
CA LEU A 151 1.46 25.87 3.27
C LEU A 151 2.28 26.95 2.55
N GLY A 152 2.52 26.81 1.24
CA GLY A 152 3.27 27.75 0.42
C GLY A 152 2.43 28.90 -0.15
N ASP A 153 1.11 28.71 -0.29
CA ASP A 153 0.17 29.74 -0.77
C ASP A 153 -0.29 30.71 0.35
N ASP A 154 0.03 30.41 1.61
CA ASP A 154 -0.35 31.22 2.79
C ASP A 154 0.81 32.08 3.35
N ALA A 155 1.94 32.19 2.63
CA ALA A 155 3.15 32.95 3.02
C ALA A 155 3.41 34.15 2.10
#